data_AF-A0A7C3SME2-F1
#
_entry.id   AF-A0A7C3SME2-F1
#
_cell.length_a   1.000
_cell.length_b   1.000
_cell.length_c   1.000
_cell.angle_alpha   90.00
_cell.angle_beta   90.00
_cell.angle_gamma   90.00
#
_symmetry.space_group_name_H-M   'P 1'
#
loop_
_entity.id
_entity.type
_entity.pdbx_description
1 polymer ?
#
loop_
_entity_poly.entity_id
_entity_poly.type
_entity_poly.pdbx_seq_one_letter_code
_entity_poly.pdbx_strand_id
1 'polypeptide(L)' 'MIKALERYFGFEKFNTNWSNEIIAGLTTFITMAYILFVNPNILGDAGMPKGAVLMATAIGAGIATLTMGLYAKL' A
#
# COMPACT_ATOMS: atom_id res chain seq x y z
N MET A 1 0.54 10.56 -21.53
CA MET A 1 0.49 9.40 -20.61
C MET A 1 0.03 9.82 -19.22
N ILE A 2 0.71 10.77 -18.56
CA ILE A 2 0.37 11.25 -17.20
C ILE A 2 -1.05 11.86 -17.10
N LYS A 3 -1.44 12.73 -18.05
CA LYS A 3 -2.82 13.29 -18.13
C LYS A 3 -3.94 12.25 -18.27
N ALA A 4 -3.65 11.06 -18.81
CA ALA A 4 -4.64 9.99 -18.92
C ALA A 4 -4.87 9.31 -17.56
N LEU A 5 -3.83 9.19 -16.73
CA LEU A 5 -3.95 8.73 -15.34
C LEU A 5 -4.71 9.74 -14.49
N GLU A 6 -4.40 11.03 -14.60
CA GLU A 6 -5.12 12.10 -13.89
C GLU A 6 -6.63 12.06 -14.18
N ARG A 7 -7.00 11.80 -15.45
CA ARG A 7 -8.41 11.61 -15.84
C ARG A 7 -9.00 10.30 -15.36
N TYR A 8 -8.21 9.22 -15.30
CA TYR A 8 -8.65 7.90 -14.80
C TYR A 8 -8.98 7.92 -13.30
N PHE A 9 -8.15 8.61 -12.51
CA PHE A 9 -8.33 8.79 -11.06
C PHE A 9 -9.21 10.00 -10.71
N GLY A 10 -9.52 10.88 -11.67
CA GLY A 10 -10.45 11.99 -11.48
C GLY A 10 -9.86 13.17 -10.72
N PHE A 11 -8.60 13.52 -10.98
CA PHE A 11 -7.88 14.58 -10.25
C PHE A 11 -8.62 15.93 -10.27
N GLU A 12 -9.27 16.29 -11.37
CA GLU A 12 -10.10 17.50 -11.47
C GLU A 12 -11.30 17.48 -10.52
N LYS A 13 -11.93 16.32 -10.31
CA LYS A 13 -13.10 16.17 -9.43
C LYS A 13 -12.70 16.28 -7.95
N PHE A 14 -11.51 15.80 -7.61
CA PHE A 14 -10.97 15.86 -6.25
C PHE A 14 -10.08 17.09 -6.01
N ASN A 15 -9.89 17.95 -7.02
CA ASN A 15 -9.01 19.13 -6.99
C ASN A 15 -7.62 18.80 -6.40
N THR A 16 -7.07 17.65 -6.81
CA THR A 16 -5.80 17.11 -6.30
C THR A 16 -4.70 17.20 -7.34
N ASN A 17 -3.46 17.00 -6.90
CA ASN A 17 -2.26 17.00 -7.74
C ASN A 17 -1.34 15.85 -7.34
N TRP A 18 -0.35 15.55 -8.20
CA TRP A 18 0.58 14.44 -7.96
C TRP A 18 1.34 14.53 -6.64
N SER A 19 1.75 15.72 -6.21
CA SER A 19 2.44 15.89 -4.93
C SER A 19 1.53 15.52 -3.75
N ASN A 20 0.27 15.96 -3.78
CA ASN A 20 -0.70 15.64 -2.75
C ASN A 20 -1.00 14.14 -2.69
N GLU A 21 -1.24 13.49 -3.84
CA GLU A 21 -1.54 12.06 -3.88
C GLU A 21 -0.36 11.19 -3.42
N ILE A 22 0.87 11.54 -3.82
CA ILE A 22 2.06 10.81 -3.38
C ILE A 22 2.26 10.95 -1.87
N ILE A 23 2.11 12.16 -1.33
CA ILE A 23 2.25 12.39 0.11
C ILE A 23 1.13 11.67 0.87
N ALA A 24 -0.12 11.75 0.41
CA ALA A 24 -1.25 11.07 1.03
C ALA A 24 -1.03 9.55 1.06
N GLY A 25 -0.67 8.94 -0.07
CA GLY A 25 -0.36 7.51 -0.16
C GLY A 25 0.81 7.11 0.74
N LEU A 26 1.87 7.91 0.79
CA LEU A 26 3.02 7.67 1.67
C LEU A 26 2.63 7.75 3.15
N THR A 27 1.83 8.75 3.54
CA THR A 27 1.33 8.89 4.91
C THR A 27 0.52 7.66 5.31
N THR A 28 -0.43 7.25 4.47
CA THR A 28 -1.24 6.05 4.71
C THR A 28 -0.40 4.78 4.79
N PHE A 29 0.59 4.64 3.91
CA PHE A 29 1.53 3.51 3.95
C PHE A 29 2.29 3.47 5.28
N ILE A 30 2.88 4.59 5.71
CA ILE A 30 3.64 4.65 6.96
C ILE A 30 2.76 4.34 8.16
N THR A 31 1.51 4.83 8.19
CA THR A 31 0.55 4.54 9.28
C THR A 31 0.29 3.04 9.44
N MET A 32 0.26 2.27 8.34
CA MET A 32 0.02 0.82 8.38
C MET A 32 1.29 -0.03 8.33
N ALA A 33 2.47 0.57 8.05
CA ALA A 33 3.74 -0.14 7.90
C ALA A 33 4.17 -0.89 9.16
N TYR A 34 3.61 -0.56 10.33
CA TYR A 34 3.87 -1.28 11.58
C TYR A 34 3.55 -2.79 11.49
N ILE A 35 2.62 -3.20 10.60
CA ILE A 35 2.26 -4.60 10.36
C ILE A 35 3.47 -5.42 9.87
N LEU A 36 4.41 -4.81 9.16
CA LEU A 36 5.63 -5.48 8.71
C LEU A 36 6.51 -5.95 9.89
N PHE A 37 6.41 -5.29 11.05
CA PHE A 37 7.13 -5.71 12.25
C PHE A 37 6.27 -6.56 13.19
N VAL A 38 4.98 -6.24 13.29
CA VAL A 38 4.06 -6.93 14.20
C VAL A 38 3.77 -8.36 13.75
N ASN A 39 3.50 -8.60 12.46
CA ASN A 39 3.17 -9.95 11.97
C ASN A 39 4.33 -10.95 12.19
N PRO A 40 5.59 -10.65 11.83
CA PRO A 40 6.70 -11.56 12.10
C PRO A 40 6.97 -11.79 13.59
N ASN A 41 6.68 -10.81 14.46
CA ASN A 41 6.83 -11.00 15.89
C ASN A 41 5.78 -11.97 16.43
N ILE A 42 4.49 -11.75 16.12
CA ILE A 42 3.40 -12.63 16.56
C ILE A 42 3.56 -14.06 16.02
N LEU A 43 3.81 -14.20 14.72
CA LEU A 43 3.94 -15.52 14.08
C LEU A 43 5.28 -16.18 14.39
N GLY A 44 6.31 -15.39 14.69
CA GLY A 44 7.59 -15.87 15.18
C GLY A 44 7.49 -16.50 16.57
N ASP A 45 6.66 -15.94 17.45
CA ASP A 45 6.38 -16.52 18.77
C ASP A 45 5.61 -17.85 18.64
N ALA A 46 4.87 -18.05 17.56
CA ALA A 46 4.23 -19.31 17.19
C ALA A 46 5.18 -20.31 16.50
N GLY A 47 6.47 -19.99 16.35
CA GLY A 47 7.50 -20.86 15.77
C GLY A 47 7.71 -20.72 14.27
N MET A 48 7.11 -19.74 13.59
CA MET A 48 7.36 -19.50 12.16
C MET A 48 8.66 -18.72 11.90
N PRO A 49 9.35 -18.96 10.77
CA PRO A 49 10.50 -18.16 10.37
C PRO A 49 10.12 -16.69 10.10
N LYS A 50 10.57 -15.77 10.97
CA LYS A 50 10.24 -14.34 10.90
C LYS A 50 10.51 -13.71 9.54
N GLY A 51 11.63 -14.08 8.90
CA GLY A 51 11.98 -13.57 7.56
C GLY A 51 11.01 -14.00 6.45
N ALA A 52 10.51 -15.24 6.51
CA ALA A 52 9.54 -15.74 5.54
C ALA A 52 8.17 -15.05 5.70
N VAL A 53 7.73 -14.85 6.94
CA VAL A 53 6.48 -14.15 7.26
C VAL A 53 6.52 -12.69 6.82
N LEU A 54 7.66 -12.00 7.04
CA LEU A 54 7.87 -10.63 6.58
C LEU A 54 7.73 -10.54 5.05
N MET A 55 8.44 -11.40 4.31
CA MET A 55 8.37 -11.44 2.85
C MET A 55 6.94 -11.73 2.36
N ALA A 56 6.27 -12.73 2.94
CA ALA A 56 4.90 -13.07 2.57
C ALA A 56 3.93 -11.90 2.80
N THR A 57 4.06 -11.21 3.94
CA THR A 57 3.24 -10.03 4.27
C THR A 57 3.52 -8.88 3.32
N ALA A 58 4.78 -8.58 3.04
CA ALA A 58 5.17 -7.48 2.15
C ALA A 58 4.69 -7.70 0.71
N ILE A 59 4.88 -8.91 0.17
CA ILE A 59 4.43 -9.26 -1.18
C ILE A 59 2.91 -9.26 -1.25
N GLY A 60 2.23 -9.87 -0.27
CA GLY A 60 0.77 -9.91 -0.20
C GLY A 60 0.16 -8.50 -0.12
N ALA A 61 0.70 -7.65 0.75
CA ALA A 61 0.28 -6.26 0.87
C ALA A 61 0.55 -5.47 -0.42
N GLY A 62 1.72 -5.65 -1.06
CA GLY A 62 2.04 -5.00 -2.33
C GLY A 62 1.05 -5.37 -3.45
N ILE A 63 0.74 -6.66 -3.60
CA ILE A 63 -0.24 -7.14 -4.58
C ILE A 63 -1.64 -6.63 -4.26
N ALA A 64 -2.06 -6.67 -2.99
CA ALA A 64 -3.36 -6.16 -2.56
C ALA A 64 -3.51 -4.66 -2.85
N THR A 65 -2.49 -3.86 -2.50
CA THR A 65 -2.48 -2.41 -2.76
C THR A 65 -2.52 -2.10 -4.25
N LEU A 66 -1.73 -2.81 -5.07
CA LEU A 66 -1.77 -2.63 -6.53
C LEU A 66 -3.15 -3.00 -7.11
N THR A 67 -3.75 -4.07 -6.61
CA THR A 67 -5.08 -4.51 -7.07
C THR A 67 -6.15 -3.51 -6.66
N MET A 68 -6.12 -2.99 -5.43
CA MET A 68 -7.05 -1.96 -4.96
C MET A 68 -6.91 -0.66 -5.76
N GLY A 69 -5.67 -0.17 -5.94
CA GLY A 69 -5.42 1.08 -6.65
C GLY A 69 -5.74 1.03 -8.15
N LEU A 70 -5.51 -0.11 -8.81
CA LEU A 70 -5.73 -0.23 -10.26
C LEU A 70 -7.15 -0.69 -10.62
N TYR A 71 -7.68 -1.68 -9.90
CA TYR A 71 -8.95 -2.33 -10.24
C TYR A 71 -10.13 -1.82 -9.40
N ALA A 72 -9.95 -1.72 -8.09
CA ALA A 72 -11.03 -1.29 -7.20
C ALA A 72 -11.24 0.23 -7.19
N LYS A 73 -10.22 1.00 -7.61
CA LYS A 73 -10.19 2.48 -7.55
C LYS A 73 -10.49 3.01 -6.14
N LEU A 74 -9.90 2.33 -5.15
CA LEU A 74 -9.99 2.65 -3.72
C LEU A 74 -8.69 3.25 -3.22
#